data_AF-A0AAQ4F636-F1
#
_entry.id   AF-A0AAQ4F636-F1
#
_cell.length_a   1.000
_cell.length_b   1.000
_cell.length_c   1.000
_cell.angle_alpha   90.00
_cell.angle_beta   90.00
_cell.angle_gamma   90.00
#
_symmetry.space_group_name_H-M   'P 1'
#
loop_
_entity.id
_entity.type
_entity.pdbx_description
1 polymer ?
#
loop_
_entity_poly.entity_id
_entity_poly.type
_entity_poly.pdbx_seq_one_letter_code
_entity_poly.pdbx_strand_id
1 'polypeptide(L)'
;MDVLKRTHDELTQGKTKLDDLISRMDREQAELEANLQNLRERNEELKELIRKMENQGAINVDEAVVTTAPLYKQLVNAFAEENATEDAIYYLGEALRKGVIDLDVFLKHVRELSRKQFLLRVLMQKCREKAQLP
;
A
#
# COMPACT_ATOMS: atom_id res chain seq x y z
N MET A 1 -11.97 -48.39 -57.46
CA MET A 1 -11.07 -48.71 -56.34
C MET A 1 -10.51 -47.46 -55.66
N ASP A 2 -10.16 -46.40 -56.41
CA ASP A 2 -9.56 -45.17 -55.82
C ASP A 2 -10.52 -44.31 -54.97
N VAL A 3 -11.81 -44.28 -55.32
CA VAL A 3 -12.81 -43.49 -54.56
C VAL A 3 -13.00 -44.03 -53.14
N LEU A 4 -13.00 -45.36 -52.99
CA LEU A 4 -13.18 -46.02 -51.68
C LEU A 4 -11.96 -45.83 -50.77
N LYS A 5 -10.75 -45.84 -51.34
CA LYS A 5 -9.51 -45.51 -50.60
C LYS A 5 -9.51 -44.05 -50.15
N ARG A 6 -9.89 -43.11 -51.02
CA ARG A 6 -10.02 -41.69 -50.65
C ARG A 6 -11.01 -41.47 -49.51
N THR A 7 -12.20 -42.07 -49.58
CA THR A 7 -13.18 -41.95 -48.49
C THR A 7 -12.71 -42.62 -47.20
N HIS A 8 -11.93 -43.70 -47.30
CA HIS A 8 -11.32 -44.33 -46.13
C HIS A 8 -10.26 -43.42 -45.50
N ASP A 9 -9.38 -42.83 -46.29
CA ASP A 9 -8.34 -41.90 -45.83
C ASP A 9 -8.96 -40.63 -45.20
N GLU A 10 -10.03 -40.09 -45.80
CA GLU A 10 -10.80 -38.97 -45.24
C GLU A 10 -11.48 -39.32 -43.92
N LEU A 11 -12.08 -40.51 -43.80
CA LEU A 11 -12.65 -40.98 -42.53
C LEU A 11 -11.57 -41.15 -41.45
N THR A 12 -10.40 -41.67 -41.84
CA THR A 12 -9.29 -41.91 -40.92
C THR A 12 -8.71 -40.58 -40.44
N GLN A 13 -8.58 -39.59 -41.32
CA GLN A 13 -8.23 -38.22 -40.95
C GLN A 13 -9.30 -37.53 -40.09
N GLY A 14 -10.57 -37.78 -40.36
CA GLY A 14 -11.68 -37.27 -39.54
C GLY A 14 -11.62 -37.84 -38.13
N LYS A 15 -11.34 -39.15 -38.01
CA LYS A 15 -11.17 -39.83 -36.73
C LYS A 15 -9.98 -39.27 -35.94
N THR A 16 -8.80 -39.13 -36.55
CA THR A 16 -7.63 -38.58 -35.84
C THR A 16 -7.84 -37.13 -35.39
N LYS A 17 -8.52 -36.31 -36.20
CA LYS A 17 -8.90 -34.93 -35.80
C LYS A 17 -9.85 -34.91 -34.60
N LEU A 18 -10.83 -35.82 -34.57
CA LEU A 18 -11.74 -35.96 -33.44
C LEU A 18 -11.00 -36.41 -32.18
N ASP A 19 -10.11 -37.40 -32.29
CA ASP A 19 -9.30 -37.88 -31.18
C ASP A 19 -8.39 -36.76 -30.61
N ASP A 20 -7.79 -35.93 -31.48
CA ASP A 20 -6.99 -34.76 -31.09
C ASP A 20 -7.82 -33.65 -30.42
N LEU A 21 -9.07 -33.46 -30.85
CA LEU A 21 -9.99 -32.50 -30.25
C LEU A 21 -10.44 -32.97 -28.86
N ILE A 22 -10.76 -34.26 -28.72
CA ILE A 22 -11.14 -34.87 -27.43
C ILE A 22 -9.97 -34.75 -26.45
N SER A 23 -8.74 -35.11 -26.87
CA SER A 23 -7.57 -34.98 -26.00
C SER A 23 -7.28 -33.54 -25.58
N ARG A 24 -7.57 -32.55 -26.45
CA ARG A 24 -7.48 -31.13 -26.10
C ARG A 24 -8.55 -30.73 -25.09
N MET A 25 -9.80 -31.12 -25.32
CA MET A 25 -10.90 -30.84 -24.39
C MET A 25 -10.63 -31.45 -23.00
N ASP A 26 -10.12 -32.67 -22.92
CA ASP A 26 -9.79 -33.31 -21.63
C ASP A 26 -8.70 -32.55 -20.88
N ARG A 27 -7.68 -32.05 -21.60
CA ARG A 27 -6.63 -31.22 -21.00
C ARG A 27 -7.16 -29.88 -20.52
N GLU A 28 -7.96 -29.20 -21.35
CA GLU A 28 -8.58 -27.92 -21.00
C GLU A 28 -9.50 -28.09 -19.79
N GLN A 29 -10.29 -29.18 -19.73
CA GLN A 29 -11.17 -29.47 -18.61
C GLN A 29 -10.37 -29.71 -17.32
N ALA A 30 -9.29 -30.49 -17.37
CA ALA A 30 -8.43 -30.73 -16.21
C ALA A 30 -7.75 -29.43 -15.73
N GLU A 31 -7.32 -28.57 -16.65
CA GLU A 31 -6.72 -27.28 -16.33
C GLU A 31 -7.74 -26.31 -15.72
N LEU A 32 -8.97 -26.28 -16.26
CA LEU A 32 -10.07 -25.49 -15.71
C LEU A 32 -10.47 -25.96 -14.30
N GLU A 33 -10.52 -27.26 -14.04
CA GLU A 33 -10.79 -27.81 -12.72
C GLU A 33 -9.70 -27.42 -11.71
N ALA A 34 -8.42 -27.53 -12.10
CA ALA A 34 -7.30 -27.10 -11.26
C ALA A 34 -7.36 -25.59 -10.95
N ASN A 35 -7.66 -24.77 -11.95
CA ASN A 35 -7.81 -23.33 -11.78
C ASN A 35 -9.00 -22.98 -10.88
N LEU A 36 -10.14 -23.65 -11.05
CA LEU A 36 -11.32 -23.49 -10.21
C LEU A 36 -11.02 -23.83 -8.75
N GLN A 37 -10.28 -24.91 -8.51
CA GLN A 37 -9.88 -25.30 -7.17
C GLN A 37 -8.97 -24.24 -6.53
N ASN A 38 -7.96 -23.75 -7.25
CA ASN A 38 -7.08 -22.68 -6.76
C ASN A 38 -7.86 -21.40 -6.44
N LEU A 39 -8.77 -20.99 -7.35
CA LEU A 39 -9.65 -19.84 -7.13
C LEU A 39 -10.53 -19.99 -5.90
N ARG A 40 -11.10 -21.19 -5.66
CA ARG A 40 -11.91 -21.46 -4.48
C ARG A 40 -11.10 -21.36 -3.19
N GLU A 41 -9.91 -21.95 -3.16
CA GLU A 41 -9.02 -21.90 -2.00
C GLU A 41 -8.61 -20.45 -1.69
N ARG A 42 -8.17 -19.69 -2.69
CA ARG A 42 -7.81 -18.28 -2.54
C ARG A 42 -8.97 -17.40 -2.08
N ASN A 43 -10.17 -17.66 -2.59
CA ASN A 43 -11.36 -16.91 -2.20
C ASN A 43 -11.72 -17.17 -0.73
N GLU A 44 -11.58 -18.41 -0.27
CA GLU A 44 -11.84 -18.74 1.13
C GLU A 44 -10.76 -18.17 2.06
N GLU A 45 -9.48 -18.21 1.66
CA GLU A 45 -8.39 -17.51 2.36
C GLU A 45 -8.67 -16.01 2.53
N LEU A 46 -9.11 -15.34 1.45
CA LEU A 46 -9.45 -13.92 1.45
C LEU A 46 -10.65 -13.62 2.36
N LYS A 47 -11.70 -14.43 2.34
CA LYS A 47 -12.85 -14.25 3.24
C LYS A 47 -12.46 -14.36 4.71
N GLU A 48 -11.60 -15.32 5.05
CA GLU A 48 -11.11 -15.47 6.41
C GLU A 48 -10.21 -14.31 6.84
N LEU A 49 -9.39 -13.77 5.94
CA LEU A 49 -8.63 -12.53 6.16
C LEU A 49 -9.55 -11.33 6.40
N ILE A 50 -10.59 -11.16 5.59
CA ILE A 50 -11.58 -10.09 5.75
C ILE A 50 -12.28 -10.20 7.11
N ARG A 51 -12.78 -11.39 7.47
CA ARG A 51 -13.42 -11.62 8.79
C ARG A 51 -12.47 -11.28 9.95
N LYS A 52 -11.19 -11.62 9.83
CA LYS A 52 -10.17 -11.26 10.84
C LYS A 52 -9.96 -9.75 10.92
N MET A 53 -9.93 -9.05 9.79
CA MET A 53 -9.78 -7.59 9.74
C MET A 53 -11.01 -6.87 10.27
N GLU A 54 -12.23 -7.34 9.96
CA GLU A 54 -13.47 -6.79 10.51
C GLU A 54 -13.54 -6.92 12.04
N ASN A 55 -13.06 -8.05 12.58
CA ASN A 55 -12.98 -8.27 14.02
C ASN A 55 -11.90 -7.44 14.73
N GLN A 56 -10.93 -6.88 14.00
CA GLN A 56 -9.85 -6.04 14.56
C GLN A 56 -10.28 -4.58 14.83
N GLY A 57 -11.53 -4.22 14.50
CA GLY A 57 -12.05 -2.87 14.73
C GLY A 57 -11.52 -1.83 13.74
N ALA A 58 -11.82 -0.55 14.00
CA ALA A 58 -11.39 0.54 13.11
C ALA A 58 -9.86 0.62 13.08
N ILE A 59 -9.28 0.27 11.92
CA ILE A 59 -7.85 0.42 11.67
C ILE A 59 -7.53 1.92 11.70
N ASN A 60 -6.60 2.34 12.56
CA ASN A 60 -6.11 3.70 12.56
C ASN A 60 -5.41 3.96 11.21
N VAL A 61 -5.90 4.95 10.46
CA VAL A 61 -5.37 5.30 9.14
C VAL A 61 -3.88 5.66 9.22
N ASP A 62 -3.44 6.23 10.35
CA ASP A 62 -2.04 6.56 10.62
C ASP A 62 -1.14 5.31 10.80
N GLU A 63 -1.75 4.16 11.11
CA GLU A 63 -1.04 2.87 11.25
C GLU A 63 -1.10 2.03 9.97
N ALA A 64 -2.07 2.30 9.09
CA ALA A 64 -2.21 1.60 7.81
C ALA A 64 -1.05 1.91 6.85
N VAL A 65 -0.49 3.12 6.94
CA VAL A 65 0.61 3.58 6.07
C VAL A 65 1.78 4.03 6.94
N VAL A 66 2.69 3.10 7.21
CA VAL A 66 3.94 3.37 7.94
C VAL A 66 5.14 3.36 6.99
N THR A 67 6.15 4.15 7.33
CA THR A 67 7.42 4.13 6.60
C THR A 67 8.13 2.78 6.74
N THR A 68 8.90 2.39 5.73
CA THR A 68 9.61 1.10 5.66
C THR A 68 10.62 0.85 6.80
N ALA A 69 11.11 1.89 7.46
CA ALA A 69 12.05 1.78 8.56
C ALA A 69 11.76 2.79 9.68
N PRO A 70 12.09 2.48 10.96
CA PRO A 70 11.88 3.39 12.09
C PRO A 70 12.57 4.76 11.92
N LEU A 71 13.70 4.80 11.23
CA LEU A 71 14.43 6.04 10.93
C LEU A 71 13.63 6.99 10.05
N TYR A 72 12.95 6.47 9.03
CA TYR A 72 12.10 7.27 8.15
C TYR A 72 10.86 7.79 8.89
N LYS A 73 10.28 6.98 9.79
CA LYS A 73 9.18 7.41 10.66
C LYS A 73 9.61 8.60 11.51
N GLN A 74 10.79 8.52 12.10
CA GLN A 74 11.36 9.60 12.90
C GLN A 74 11.57 10.88 12.07
N LEU A 75 12.05 10.75 10.84
CA LEU A 75 12.25 11.88 9.93
C LEU A 75 10.92 12.56 9.55
N VAL A 76 9.90 11.78 9.17
CA VAL A 76 8.57 12.29 8.80
C VAL A 76 7.91 12.98 9.99
N ASN A 77 7.98 12.38 11.17
CA ASN A 77 7.43 12.98 12.39
C ASN A 77 8.16 14.29 12.75
N ALA A 78 9.50 14.30 12.69
CA ALA A 78 10.27 15.51 12.97
C ALA A 78 9.96 16.64 11.98
N PHE A 79 9.75 16.30 10.70
CA PHE A 79 9.34 17.26 9.68
C PHE A 79 7.94 17.81 9.93
N ALA A 80 6.96 16.95 10.23
CA ALA A 80 5.60 17.37 10.54
C ALA A 80 5.54 18.26 11.79
N GLU A 81 6.27 17.89 12.86
CA GLU A 81 6.34 18.69 14.08
C GLU A 81 7.01 20.05 13.87
N GLU A 82 8.01 20.14 12.98
CA GLU A 82 8.72 21.40 12.70
C GLU A 82 7.80 22.39 11.98
N ASN A 83 7.07 21.93 10.97
CA ASN A 83 6.05 22.73 10.27
C ASN A 83 4.91 23.14 11.21
N ALA A 84 4.41 22.22 12.05
CA ALA A 84 3.38 22.55 13.04
C ALA A 84 3.85 23.60 14.06
N THR A 85 5.14 23.61 14.39
CA THR A 85 5.73 24.63 15.28
C THR A 85 5.78 26.00 14.60
N GLU A 86 6.08 26.05 13.30
CA GLU A 86 6.06 27.28 12.50
C GLU A 86 4.65 27.87 12.40
N ASP A 87 3.65 27.04 12.12
CA ASP A 87 2.23 27.43 12.11
C ASP A 87 1.79 27.99 13.48
N ALA A 88 2.20 27.32 14.57
CA ALA A 88 1.88 27.77 15.91
C ALA A 88 2.49 29.16 16.21
N ILE A 89 3.74 29.40 15.83
CA ILE A 89 4.39 30.72 16.00
C ILE A 89 3.67 31.79 15.17
N TYR A 90 3.28 31.46 13.94
CA TYR A 90 2.54 32.37 13.06
C TYR A 90 1.22 32.82 13.70
N TYR A 91 0.40 31.87 14.18
CA TYR A 91 -0.89 32.20 14.80
C TYR A 91 -0.75 32.86 16.17
N LEU A 92 0.32 32.60 16.92
CA LEU A 92 0.65 33.36 18.13
C LEU A 92 0.95 34.83 17.80
N GLY A 93 1.63 35.10 16.68
CA GLY A 93 1.87 36.46 16.21
C GLY A 93 0.58 37.20 15.86
N GLU A 94 -0.33 36.52 15.16
CA GLU A 94 -1.66 37.05 14.85
C GLU A 94 -2.52 37.27 16.11
N ALA A 95 -2.43 36.37 17.10
CA ALA A 95 -3.12 36.52 18.38
C ALA A 95 -2.64 37.76 19.14
N LEU A 96 -1.32 38.03 19.17
CA LEU A 96 -0.76 39.25 19.75
C LEU A 96 -1.26 40.49 19.01
N ARG A 97 -1.26 40.45 17.67
CA ARG A 97 -1.74 41.58 16.84
C ARG A 97 -3.20 41.92 17.07
N LYS A 98 -4.03 40.91 17.35
CA LYS A 98 -5.46 41.05 17.68
C LYS A 98 -5.71 41.38 19.15
N GLY A 99 -4.68 41.47 19.99
CA GLY A 99 -4.80 41.75 21.42
C GLY A 99 -5.42 40.62 22.23
N VAL A 100 -5.38 39.37 21.72
CA VAL A 100 -5.89 38.18 22.42
C VAL A 100 -4.90 37.74 23.52
N ILE A 101 -3.60 37.98 23.30
CA ILE A 101 -2.52 37.65 24.23
C ILE A 101 -1.62 38.86 24.48
N ASP A 102 -1.03 38.91 25.66
CA ASP A 102 -0.05 39.93 26.04
C ASP A 102 1.35 39.63 25.48
N LEU A 103 2.17 40.68 25.37
CA LEU A 103 3.54 40.58 24.84
C LEU A 103 4.40 39.59 25.64
N ASP A 104 4.29 39.60 26.97
CA ASP A 104 5.09 38.71 27.83
C ASP A 104 4.75 37.23 27.61
N VAL A 105 3.46 36.93 27.42
CA VAL A 105 2.97 35.57 27.11
C VAL A 105 3.45 35.12 25.74
N PHE A 106 3.36 36.01 24.74
CA PHE A 106 3.87 35.75 23.40
C PHE A 106 5.38 35.46 23.41
N LEU A 107 6.20 36.32 24.02
CA LEU A 107 7.65 36.16 24.03
C LEU A 107 8.11 34.88 24.73
N LYS A 108 7.39 34.47 25.80
CA LYS A 108 7.67 33.20 26.49
C LYS A 108 7.40 32.00 25.58
N HIS A 109 6.21 31.93 24.99
CA HIS A 109 5.83 30.78 24.15
C HIS A 109 6.62 30.71 22.84
N VAL A 110 6.87 31.85 22.17
CA VAL A 110 7.70 31.87 20.97
C VAL A 110 9.11 31.39 21.28
N ARG A 111 9.71 31.79 22.41
CA ARG A 111 11.04 31.31 22.79
C ARG A 111 11.07 29.79 23.02
N GLU A 112 10.05 29.25 23.69
CA GLU A 112 9.92 27.80 23.92
C GLU A 112 9.75 27.03 22.60
N LEU A 113 8.86 27.50 21.72
CA LEU A 113 8.62 26.91 20.41
C LEU A 113 9.84 27.01 19.49
N SER A 114 10.53 28.14 19.44
CA SER A 114 11.78 28.30 18.67
C SER A 114 12.88 27.36 19.16
N ARG A 115 12.97 27.11 20.47
CA ARG A 115 13.90 26.10 21.00
C ARG A 115 13.52 24.69 20.54
N LYS A 116 12.23 24.35 20.54
CA LYS A 116 11.73 23.07 20.02
C LYS A 116 12.05 22.95 18.52
N GLN A 117 11.78 23.99 17.74
CA GLN A 117 12.06 24.05 16.30
C GLN A 117 13.54 23.80 16.01
N PHE A 118 14.45 24.44 16.76
CA PHE A 118 15.89 24.20 16.61
C PHE A 118 16.27 22.74 16.83
N LEU A 119 15.76 22.10 17.89
CA LEU A 119 16.02 20.69 18.17
C LEU A 119 15.47 19.77 17.07
N LEU A 120 14.27 20.07 16.55
CA LEU A 120 13.67 19.32 15.44
C LEU A 120 14.48 19.45 14.16
N ARG A 121 14.97 20.66 13.82
CA ARG A 121 15.85 20.88 12.66
C ARG A 121 17.17 20.11 12.76
N VAL A 122 17.81 20.15 13.93
CA VAL A 122 19.03 19.36 14.18
C VAL A 122 18.75 17.85 14.10
N LEU A 123 17.60 17.40 14.62
CA LEU A 123 17.20 16.00 14.54
C LEU A 123 17.00 15.56 13.08
N MET A 124 16.31 16.36 12.28
CA MET A 124 16.12 16.10 10.85
C MET A 124 17.45 16.01 10.11
N GLN A 125 18.39 16.93 10.38
CA GLN A 125 19.72 16.90 9.76
C GLN A 125 20.47 15.60 10.09
N LYS A 126 20.48 15.18 11.37
CA LYS A 126 21.10 13.91 11.78
C LYS A 126 20.41 12.69 11.16
N CYS A 127 19.08 12.72 11.05
CA CYS A 127 18.33 11.65 10.41
C CYS A 127 18.66 11.55 8.91
N ARG A 128 18.78 12.67 8.20
CA ARG A 128 19.15 12.71 6.78
C ARG A 128 20.57 12.21 6.52
N GLU A 129 21.53 12.68 7.33
CA GLU A 129 22.93 12.20 7.28
C GLU A 129 22.99 10.67 7.44
N LYS A 130 22.24 10.13 8.42
CA LYS A 130 22.21 8.69 8.68
C LYS A 130 21.44 7.89 7.61
N ALA A 131 20.47 8.50 6.97
CA ALA A 131 19.68 7.89 5.89
C ALA A 131 20.33 8.06 4.49
N GLN A 132 21.49 8.72 4.39
CA GLN A 132 22.15 9.07 3.11
C GLN A 132 21.24 9.87 2.16
N LEU A 133 20.33 10.66 2.74
CA LEU A 133 19.47 11.57 2.00
C LEU A 133 20.13 12.96 1.93
N PRO A 134 19.92 13.73 0.84
CA PRO A 134 20.45 15.08 0.71
C PRO A 134 19.86 16.07 1.72
#